data_AF-A0A0F9GKP2-F1
#
_entry.id   AF-A0A0F9GKP2-F1
#
_cell.length_a   1.000
_cell.length_b   1.000
_cell.length_c   1.000
_cell.angle_alpha   90.00
_cell.angle_beta   90.00
_cell.angle_gamma   90.00
#
_symmetry.space_group_name_H-M   'P 1'
#
loop_
_entity.id
_entity.type
_entity.pdbx_description
1 polymer ?
#
loop_
_entity_poly.entity_id
_entity_poly.type
_entity_poly.pdbx_seq_one_letter_code
_entity_poly.pdbx_strand_id
1 'polypeptide(L)'
;MKNLIYQYWDGSIKESCRAGIANLKEYAERIGAEHIFEDNPRFVNNLGSYSPHYGAFKPIYDNAYTDYNNILFCDTDIFALDGLTDNIFDYFTASNAEIGICTEPLQPELRQKTDSKIINHSTDEKWANLIKQHYGVDVPRDEQNRMKVYNSGVVIYSRKGLDKAKENFPKFKDYANLINKNGLPAFYTCDQPFLHAMIFVHKFDILEMDNEWNRYITWANKNPKTICDPRTKDTKFVHIMFRSADNLSAEQHNKIANLPIEEWGVDKDGDKFIRGDCLTGAPLK
;
A
#
# COMPACT_ATOMS: atom_id res chain seq x y z
N MET A 1 -15.68 4.08 -19.91
CA MET A 1 -14.69 3.06 -19.47
C MET A 1 -15.24 2.42 -18.21
N LYS A 2 -15.16 1.09 -18.07
CA LYS A 2 -15.63 0.37 -16.89
C LYS A 2 -14.47 0.28 -15.90
N ASN A 3 -14.57 0.96 -14.77
CA ASN A 3 -13.50 1.03 -13.76
C ASN A 3 -13.97 0.37 -12.47
N LEU A 4 -13.04 -0.29 -11.76
CA LEU A 4 -13.32 -0.98 -10.51
C LEU A 4 -12.36 -0.53 -9.41
N ILE A 5 -12.91 -0.25 -8.22
CA ILE A 5 -12.18 -0.26 -6.96
C ILE A 5 -12.40 -1.63 -6.30
N TYR A 6 -11.32 -2.39 -6.14
CA TYR A 6 -11.30 -3.71 -5.54
C TYR A 6 -10.65 -3.65 -4.16
N GLN A 7 -11.35 -4.16 -3.16
CA GLN A 7 -10.82 -4.37 -1.82
C GLN A 7 -11.10 -5.81 -1.37
N TYR A 8 -10.32 -6.30 -0.42
CA TYR A 8 -10.60 -7.60 0.20
C TYR A 8 -10.10 -7.62 1.63
N TRP A 9 -10.57 -8.60 2.40
CA TRP A 9 -10.03 -8.89 3.72
C TRP A 9 -10.04 -10.39 3.99
N ASP A 10 -8.89 -10.95 4.36
CA ASP A 10 -8.75 -12.35 4.79
C ASP A 10 -8.60 -12.39 6.31
N GLY A 11 -9.67 -12.77 7.01
CA GLY A 11 -9.73 -12.82 8.46
C GLY A 11 -11.06 -12.30 9.02
N SER A 12 -11.08 -12.01 10.32
CA SER A 12 -12.24 -11.35 10.95
C SER A 12 -12.25 -9.88 10.55
N ILE A 13 -13.32 -9.43 9.91
CA ILE A 13 -13.50 -8.02 9.52
C ILE A 13 -13.75 -7.18 10.79
N LYS A 14 -12.82 -6.25 11.07
CA LYS A 14 -12.94 -5.27 12.17
C LYS A 14 -13.71 -4.03 11.75
N GLU A 15 -14.13 -3.21 12.71
CA GLU A 15 -14.83 -1.94 12.43
C GLU A 15 -14.01 -0.98 11.58
N SER A 16 -12.69 -0.92 11.82
CA SER A 16 -11.75 -0.16 11.01
C SER A 16 -11.82 -0.52 9.52
N CYS A 17 -11.79 -1.82 9.21
CA CYS A 17 -11.89 -2.32 7.84
C CYS A 17 -13.24 -1.94 7.22
N ARG A 18 -14.35 -2.08 7.97
CA ARG A 18 -15.68 -1.69 7.48
C ARG A 18 -15.76 -0.21 7.14
N ALA A 19 -15.08 0.65 7.91
CA ALA A 19 -15.03 2.08 7.66
C ALA A 19 -14.33 2.40 6.33
N GLY A 20 -13.16 1.83 6.07
CA GLY A 20 -12.46 2.04 4.79
C GLY A 20 -13.21 1.44 3.60
N ILE A 21 -13.85 0.29 3.78
CA ILE A 21 -14.73 -0.32 2.76
C ILE A 21 -15.90 0.60 2.40
N ALA A 22 -16.59 1.14 3.41
CA ALA A 22 -17.70 2.06 3.19
C ALA A 22 -17.23 3.36 2.52
N ASN A 23 -16.12 3.92 3.00
CA ASN A 23 -15.54 5.14 2.46
C ASN A 23 -15.17 5.00 0.97
N LEU A 24 -14.45 3.94 0.59
CA LEU A 24 -14.07 3.75 -0.81
C LEU A 24 -15.24 3.35 -1.71
N LYS A 25 -16.28 2.72 -1.17
CA LYS A 25 -17.53 2.52 -1.90
C LYS A 25 -18.19 3.86 -2.25
N GLU A 26 -18.32 4.77 -1.29
CA GLU A 26 -18.89 6.10 -1.54
C GLU A 26 -18.04 6.91 -2.53
N TYR A 27 -16.71 6.81 -2.44
CA TYR A 27 -15.81 7.44 -3.41
C TYR A 27 -16.01 6.86 -4.82
N ALA A 28 -16.10 5.53 -4.95
CA ALA A 28 -16.38 4.88 -6.23
C ALA A 28 -17.68 5.39 -6.87
N GLU A 29 -18.75 5.50 -6.08
CA GLU A 29 -20.03 6.04 -6.53
C GLU A 29 -19.90 7.49 -7.03
N ARG A 30 -19.14 8.34 -6.32
CA ARG A 30 -18.90 9.74 -6.71
C ARG A 30 -18.20 9.87 -8.06
N ILE A 31 -17.24 9.00 -8.37
CA ILE A 31 -16.45 9.07 -9.60
C ILE A 31 -17.00 8.17 -10.73
N GLY A 32 -18.14 7.52 -10.51
CA GLY A 32 -18.75 6.62 -11.50
C GLY A 32 -17.99 5.31 -11.74
N ALA A 33 -17.29 4.81 -10.71
CA ALA A 33 -16.64 3.50 -10.72
C ALA A 33 -17.48 2.46 -9.95
N GLU A 34 -17.26 1.18 -10.25
CA GLU A 34 -17.79 0.09 -9.43
C GLU A 34 -16.90 -0.15 -8.21
N HIS A 35 -17.49 -0.67 -7.13
CA HIS A 35 -16.76 -1.10 -5.94
C HIS A 35 -17.09 -2.56 -5.64
N ILE A 36 -16.06 -3.38 -5.47
CA ILE A 36 -16.19 -4.78 -5.04
C ILE A 36 -15.33 -4.99 -3.81
N PHE A 37 -15.95 -5.53 -2.77
CA PHE A 37 -15.26 -6.02 -1.58
C PHE A 37 -15.45 -7.54 -1.47
N GLU A 38 -14.36 -8.29 -1.32
CA GLU A 38 -14.41 -9.73 -1.04
C GLU A 38 -14.05 -10.03 0.43
N ASP A 39 -14.96 -10.75 1.11
CA ASP A 39 -14.78 -11.26 2.47
C ASP A 39 -14.18 -12.67 2.41
N ASN A 40 -12.98 -12.83 2.98
CA ASN A 40 -12.23 -14.08 3.05
C ASN A 40 -12.05 -14.78 1.68
N PRO A 41 -11.56 -14.09 0.63
CA PRO A 41 -11.38 -14.72 -0.67
C PRO A 41 -10.37 -15.87 -0.66
N ARG A 42 -9.41 -15.87 0.28
CA ARG A 42 -8.37 -16.89 0.46
C ARG A 42 -7.69 -17.28 -0.85
N PHE A 43 -7.47 -16.29 -1.71
CA PHE A 43 -6.95 -16.47 -3.06
C PHE A 43 -5.63 -17.26 -3.09
N VAL A 44 -4.77 -16.99 -2.11
CA VAL A 44 -3.55 -17.76 -1.84
C VAL A 44 -3.58 -18.23 -0.40
N ASN A 45 -3.22 -19.50 -0.16
CA ASN A 45 -3.33 -20.14 1.15
C ASN A 45 -2.10 -20.99 1.54
N ASN A 46 -1.01 -20.91 0.77
CA ASN A 46 0.15 -21.81 0.90
C ASN A 46 1.48 -21.07 1.07
N LEU A 47 1.48 -19.82 1.53
CA LEU A 47 2.64 -18.96 1.77
C LEU A 47 2.82 -18.57 3.25
N GLY A 48 2.15 -19.27 4.17
CA GLY A 48 2.19 -18.97 5.60
C GLY A 48 1.41 -17.70 5.96
N SER A 49 1.91 -16.93 6.93
CA SER A 49 1.23 -15.73 7.47
C SER A 49 1.02 -14.62 6.44
N TYR A 50 1.79 -14.61 5.35
CA TYR A 50 1.67 -13.63 4.28
C TYR A 50 0.78 -14.09 3.12
N SER A 51 0.17 -15.28 3.18
CA SER A 51 -0.77 -15.72 2.14
C SER A 51 -1.92 -14.73 1.89
N PRO A 52 -2.56 -14.16 2.94
CA PRO A 52 -3.60 -13.15 2.79
C PRO A 52 -3.23 -11.98 1.88
N HIS A 53 -1.99 -11.48 1.98
CA HIS A 53 -1.52 -10.31 1.23
C HIS A 53 -1.63 -10.45 -0.29
N TYR A 54 -1.59 -11.68 -0.80
CA TYR A 54 -1.66 -11.92 -2.24
C TYR A 54 -3.07 -11.80 -2.80
N GLY A 55 -4.11 -11.61 -1.97
CA GLY A 55 -5.47 -11.32 -2.43
C GLY A 55 -5.56 -10.09 -3.33
N ALA A 56 -4.61 -9.16 -3.21
CA ALA A 56 -4.47 -7.97 -4.06
C ALA A 56 -4.31 -8.33 -5.55
N PHE A 57 -3.77 -9.52 -5.84
CA PHE A 57 -3.54 -9.99 -7.21
C PHE A 57 -4.69 -10.82 -7.78
N LYS A 58 -5.75 -11.12 -7.00
CA LYS A 58 -6.88 -11.92 -7.49
C LYS A 58 -7.47 -11.36 -8.80
N PRO A 59 -7.67 -10.04 -8.97
CA PRO A 59 -8.21 -9.49 -10.21
C PRO A 59 -7.36 -9.72 -11.46
N ILE A 60 -6.08 -10.08 -11.32
CA ILE A 60 -5.19 -10.42 -12.44
C ILE A 60 -5.58 -11.78 -13.03
N TYR A 61 -5.96 -12.74 -12.18
CA TYR A 61 -6.12 -14.15 -12.59
C TYR A 61 -7.56 -14.57 -12.78
N ASP A 62 -8.50 -13.95 -12.06
CA ASP A 62 -9.90 -14.32 -12.07
C ASP A 62 -10.64 -13.66 -13.24
N ASN A 63 -11.31 -14.49 -14.04
CA ASN A 63 -12.02 -14.05 -15.23
C ASN A 63 -13.25 -13.19 -14.90
N ALA A 64 -13.73 -13.18 -13.66
CA ALA A 64 -14.79 -12.25 -13.22
C ALA A 64 -14.41 -10.77 -13.43
N TYR A 65 -13.11 -10.47 -13.58
CA TYR A 65 -12.58 -9.12 -13.68
C TYR A 65 -12.15 -8.72 -15.10
N THR A 66 -12.39 -9.52 -16.13
CA THR A 66 -11.90 -9.24 -17.51
C THR A 66 -12.57 -8.04 -18.16
N ASP A 67 -13.79 -7.69 -17.74
CA ASP A 67 -14.60 -6.65 -18.39
C ASP A 67 -14.22 -5.22 -17.96
N TYR A 68 -13.35 -5.07 -16.96
CA TYR A 68 -12.90 -3.76 -16.48
C TYR A 68 -11.76 -3.21 -17.33
N ASN A 69 -11.81 -1.94 -17.70
CA ASN A 69 -10.70 -1.26 -18.36
C ASN A 69 -9.54 -0.98 -17.40
N ASN A 70 -9.87 -0.61 -16.16
CA ASN A 70 -8.90 -0.36 -15.11
C ASN A 70 -9.41 -0.94 -13.78
N ILE A 71 -8.48 -1.43 -12.96
CA ILE A 71 -8.78 -1.92 -11.61
C ILE A 71 -7.81 -1.25 -10.64
N LEU A 72 -8.36 -0.53 -9.68
CA LEU A 72 -7.67 -0.01 -8.52
C LEU A 72 -7.81 -1.01 -7.37
N PHE A 73 -6.70 -1.56 -6.90
CA PHE A 73 -6.64 -2.21 -5.60
C PHE A 73 -6.37 -1.17 -4.50
N CYS A 74 -7.11 -1.27 -3.40
CA CYS A 74 -6.84 -0.53 -2.18
C CYS A 74 -6.87 -1.45 -0.93
N ASP A 75 -5.97 -1.20 0.02
CA ASP A 75 -6.10 -1.77 1.36
C ASP A 75 -7.36 -1.25 2.08
N THR A 76 -7.84 -1.98 3.09
CA THR A 76 -9.07 -1.60 3.84
C THR A 76 -8.86 -0.48 4.85
N ASP A 77 -7.62 -0.04 5.07
CA ASP A 77 -7.23 1.12 5.87
C ASP A 77 -6.81 2.33 5.00
N ILE A 78 -7.15 2.30 3.71
CA ILE A 78 -7.16 3.44 2.80
C ILE A 78 -8.51 4.16 2.89
N PHE A 79 -8.46 5.49 2.98
CA PHE A 79 -9.61 6.37 2.99
C PHE A 79 -9.43 7.47 1.95
N ALA A 80 -10.42 7.66 1.07
CA ALA A 80 -10.58 8.89 0.32
C ALA A 80 -11.07 10.01 1.24
N LEU A 81 -10.49 11.21 1.11
CA LEU A 81 -10.95 12.37 1.86
C LEU A 81 -12.41 12.70 1.56
N ASP A 82 -13.10 13.24 2.57
CA ASP A 82 -14.49 13.63 2.47
C ASP A 82 -14.70 14.66 1.36
N GLY A 83 -15.68 14.38 0.49
CA GLY A 83 -16.00 15.25 -0.64
C GLY A 83 -14.98 15.22 -1.78
N LEU A 84 -13.96 14.34 -1.76
CA LEU A 84 -13.03 14.20 -2.89
C LEU A 84 -13.80 13.87 -4.18
N THR A 85 -13.66 14.74 -5.17
CA THR A 85 -14.23 14.58 -6.53
C THR A 85 -13.20 14.24 -7.59
N ASP A 86 -11.91 14.34 -7.28
CA ASP A 86 -10.85 13.98 -8.23
C ASP A 86 -10.95 12.50 -8.59
N ASN A 87 -10.92 12.20 -9.88
CA ASN A 87 -11.04 10.85 -10.38
C ASN A 87 -9.65 10.23 -10.60
N ILE A 88 -9.29 9.26 -9.76
CA ILE A 88 -8.02 8.53 -9.83
C ILE A 88 -7.86 7.80 -11.17
N PHE A 89 -8.94 7.32 -11.79
CA PHE A 89 -8.89 6.63 -13.06
C PHE A 89 -8.61 7.58 -14.22
N ASP A 90 -9.13 8.81 -14.18
CA ASP A 90 -8.82 9.84 -15.19
C ASP A 90 -7.36 10.29 -15.07
N TYR A 91 -6.88 10.49 -13.84
CA TYR A 91 -5.46 10.78 -13.56
C TYR A 91 -4.54 9.68 -14.10
N PHE A 92 -4.85 8.42 -13.82
CA PHE A 92 -4.05 7.29 -14.30
C PHE A 92 -4.11 7.13 -15.83
N THR A 93 -5.30 7.20 -16.42
CA THR A 93 -5.49 6.99 -17.87
C THR A 93 -4.77 8.04 -18.69
N ALA A 94 -4.65 9.27 -18.19
CA ALA A 94 -3.88 10.33 -18.85
C ALA A 94 -2.38 9.97 -19.05
N SER A 95 -1.83 9.05 -18.25
CA SER A 95 -0.43 8.61 -18.38
C SER A 95 -0.21 7.53 -19.46
N ASN A 96 -1.27 6.81 -19.86
CA ASN A 96 -1.19 5.57 -20.66
C ASN A 96 -0.34 4.44 -20.04
N ALA A 97 -0.01 4.50 -18.75
CA ALA A 97 0.79 3.49 -18.08
C ALA A 97 0.07 2.13 -17.94
N GLU A 98 0.86 1.09 -17.69
CA GLU A 98 0.35 -0.27 -17.40
C GLU A 98 -0.03 -0.42 -15.93
N ILE A 99 0.76 0.17 -15.03
CA ILE A 99 0.56 0.12 -13.57
C ILE A 99 0.81 1.51 -12.97
N GLY A 100 -0.07 1.97 -12.10
CA GLY A 100 0.16 3.13 -11.24
C GLY A 100 0.38 2.70 -9.79
N ILE A 101 1.41 3.26 -9.15
CA ILE A 101 1.77 2.93 -7.76
C ILE A 101 2.44 4.13 -7.10
N CYS A 102 2.22 4.31 -5.79
CA CYS A 102 2.85 5.38 -5.00
C CYS A 102 4.16 4.92 -4.35
N THR A 103 5.03 5.88 -4.05
CA THR A 103 6.25 5.65 -3.26
C THR A 103 5.99 5.94 -1.78
N GLU A 104 6.88 5.47 -0.90
CA GLU A 104 6.95 5.88 0.50
C GLU A 104 8.17 6.80 0.69
N PRO A 105 8.07 8.11 0.43
CA PRO A 105 9.24 8.98 0.25
C PRO A 105 10.12 9.12 1.51
N LEU A 106 9.57 8.93 2.71
CA LEU A 106 10.35 9.00 3.94
C LEU A 106 11.03 7.66 4.29
N GLN A 107 10.53 6.54 3.78
CA GLN A 107 11.01 5.21 4.15
C GLN A 107 12.48 4.97 3.80
N PRO A 108 13.01 5.37 2.63
CA PRO A 108 14.44 5.23 2.33
C PRO A 108 15.34 5.86 3.41
N GLU A 109 15.00 7.05 3.91
CA GLU A 109 15.76 7.70 4.98
C GLU A 109 15.55 7.03 6.34
N LEU A 110 14.29 6.77 6.70
CA LEU A 110 13.95 6.16 7.98
C LEU A 110 14.63 4.80 8.14
N ARG A 111 14.69 3.99 7.08
CA ARG A 111 15.29 2.66 7.11
C ARG A 111 16.82 2.69 7.25
N GLN A 112 17.49 3.80 6.96
CA GLN A 112 18.91 3.98 7.29
C GLN A 112 19.14 4.18 8.80
N LYS A 113 18.17 4.77 9.49
CA LYS A 113 18.22 5.07 10.93
C LYS A 113 17.55 3.99 11.79
N THR A 114 16.78 3.09 11.16
CA THR A 114 15.97 2.08 11.84
C THR A 114 16.80 0.88 12.27
N ASP A 115 16.84 0.60 13.58
CA ASP A 115 17.42 -0.62 14.15
C ASP A 115 16.38 -1.75 14.25
N SER A 116 15.79 -2.11 13.11
CA SER A 116 14.84 -3.23 12.99
C SER A 116 15.55 -4.42 12.38
N LYS A 117 15.36 -5.63 12.90
CA LYS A 117 15.90 -6.85 12.29
C LYS A 117 15.11 -7.32 11.06
N ILE A 118 13.96 -6.70 10.78
CA ILE A 118 13.04 -7.12 9.72
C ILE A 118 13.19 -6.23 8.49
N ILE A 119 13.07 -4.92 8.67
CA ILE A 119 13.08 -3.94 7.59
C ILE A 119 14.03 -2.81 7.97
N ASN A 120 15.17 -2.74 7.30
CA ASN A 120 16.16 -1.69 7.43
C ASN A 120 16.94 -1.57 6.11
N HIS A 121 17.83 -0.58 6.02
CA HIS A 121 18.65 -0.36 4.83
C HIS A 121 19.46 -1.60 4.43
N SER A 122 20.11 -2.30 5.37
CA SER A 122 20.89 -3.51 5.08
C SER A 122 20.04 -4.66 4.54
N THR A 123 18.83 -4.89 5.05
CA THR A 123 17.94 -5.93 4.52
C THR A 123 17.38 -5.55 3.15
N ASP A 124 17.10 -4.26 2.92
CA ASP A 124 16.70 -3.74 1.62
C ASP A 124 17.81 -3.95 0.58
N GLU A 125 19.08 -3.67 0.91
CA GLU A 125 20.20 -3.93 0.00
C GLU A 125 20.40 -5.43 -0.27
N LYS A 126 20.22 -6.29 0.73
CA LYS A 126 20.28 -7.75 0.51
C LYS A 126 19.20 -8.21 -0.46
N TRP A 127 17.98 -7.71 -0.29
CA TRP A 127 16.87 -8.01 -1.19
C TRP A 127 17.14 -7.47 -2.61
N ALA A 128 17.54 -6.22 -2.76
CA ALA A 128 17.88 -5.62 -4.04
C ALA A 128 18.97 -6.41 -4.78
N ASN A 129 20.04 -6.80 -4.07
CA ASN A 129 21.11 -7.63 -4.63
C ASN A 129 20.62 -9.02 -5.04
N LEU A 130 19.73 -9.64 -4.26
CA LEU A 130 19.14 -10.93 -4.62
C LEU A 130 18.31 -10.81 -5.90
N ILE A 131 17.48 -9.77 -6.03
CA ILE A 131 16.71 -9.52 -7.26
C ILE A 131 17.64 -9.32 -8.46
N LYS A 132 18.72 -8.53 -8.30
CA LYS A 132 19.73 -8.35 -9.34
C LYS A 132 20.42 -9.65 -9.75
N GLN A 133 20.83 -10.46 -8.78
CA GLN A 133 21.52 -11.73 -9.05
C GLN A 133 20.61 -12.76 -9.71
N HIS A 134 19.34 -12.83 -9.30
CA HIS A 134 18.42 -13.85 -9.79
C HIS A 134 17.75 -13.45 -11.12
N TYR A 135 17.34 -12.19 -11.25
CA TYR A 135 16.57 -11.71 -12.40
C TYR A 135 17.38 -10.78 -13.34
N GLY A 136 18.58 -10.36 -12.96
CA GLY A 136 19.42 -9.48 -13.78
C GLY A 136 18.93 -8.02 -13.85
N VAL A 137 18.09 -7.59 -12.90
CA VAL A 137 17.47 -6.25 -12.89
C VAL A 137 17.84 -5.49 -11.62
N ASP A 138 18.21 -4.23 -11.78
CA ASP A 138 18.36 -3.28 -10.68
C ASP A 138 16.99 -2.69 -10.32
N VAL A 139 16.65 -2.76 -9.03
CA VAL A 139 15.49 -2.03 -8.48
C VAL A 139 15.83 -0.53 -8.37
N PRO A 140 14.85 0.36 -8.53
CA PRO A 140 15.08 1.80 -8.61
C PRO A 140 15.68 2.38 -7.34
N ARG A 141 16.45 3.44 -7.52
CA ARG A 141 17.12 4.19 -6.47
C ARG A 141 16.63 5.63 -6.42
N ASP A 142 16.66 6.24 -5.25
CA ASP A 142 16.45 7.67 -5.09
C ASP A 142 17.72 8.47 -5.41
N GLU A 143 17.64 9.80 -5.31
CA GLU A 143 18.75 10.72 -5.60
C GLU A 143 19.95 10.54 -4.66
N GLN A 144 19.75 9.92 -3.49
CA GLN A 144 20.81 9.58 -2.54
C GLN A 144 21.30 8.13 -2.71
N ASN A 145 20.94 7.48 -3.81
CA ASN A 145 21.29 6.10 -4.15
C ASN A 145 20.74 5.05 -3.15
N ARG A 146 19.67 5.37 -2.44
CA ARG A 146 18.96 4.43 -1.56
C ARG A 146 17.88 3.73 -2.36
N MET A 147 17.52 2.50 -1.98
CA MET A 147 16.41 1.79 -2.64
C MET A 147 15.13 2.61 -2.51
N LYS A 148 14.46 2.92 -3.64
CA LYS A 148 13.11 3.47 -3.59
C LYS A 148 12.18 2.45 -2.94
N VAL A 149 11.19 2.93 -2.21
CA VAL A 149 10.17 2.08 -1.58
C VAL A 149 8.83 2.40 -2.21
N TYR A 150 8.15 1.40 -2.74
CA TYR A 150 6.76 1.51 -3.21
C TYR A 150 5.81 0.85 -2.22
N ASN A 151 4.62 1.43 -2.07
CA ASN A 151 3.57 0.93 -1.18
C ASN A 151 2.47 0.26 -2.02
N SER A 152 2.10 -0.98 -1.68
CA SER A 152 1.07 -1.72 -2.42
C SER A 152 -0.35 -1.46 -1.95
N GLY A 153 -0.57 -0.60 -0.95
CA GLY A 153 -1.90 -0.29 -0.44
C GLY A 153 -2.77 0.51 -1.40
N VAL A 154 -2.18 1.12 -2.45
CA VAL A 154 -2.90 1.74 -3.57
C VAL A 154 -2.17 1.39 -4.86
N VAL A 155 -2.77 0.52 -5.68
CA VAL A 155 -2.20 0.09 -6.96
C VAL A 155 -3.28 0.04 -8.02
N ILE A 156 -3.08 0.74 -9.12
CA ILE A 156 -3.99 0.71 -10.27
C ILE A 156 -3.36 -0.05 -11.42
N TYR A 157 -4.13 -0.92 -12.06
CA TYR A 157 -3.74 -1.65 -13.25
C TYR A 157 -4.64 -1.23 -14.42
N SER A 158 -4.04 -0.96 -15.57
CA SER A 158 -4.80 -0.94 -16.82
C SER A 158 -5.08 -2.36 -17.30
N ARG A 159 -6.01 -2.53 -18.25
CA ARG A 159 -6.27 -3.83 -18.88
C ARG A 159 -5.00 -4.47 -19.43
N LYS A 160 -4.18 -3.69 -20.13
CA LYS A 160 -2.87 -4.11 -20.63
C LYS A 160 -1.94 -4.56 -19.51
N GLY A 161 -1.92 -3.82 -18.39
CA GLY A 161 -1.16 -4.19 -17.20
C GLY A 161 -1.61 -5.51 -16.58
N LEU A 162 -2.93 -5.73 -16.43
CA LEU A 162 -3.49 -6.97 -15.92
C LEU A 162 -3.12 -8.16 -16.81
N ASP A 163 -3.28 -8.03 -18.13
CA ASP A 163 -2.99 -9.11 -19.07
C ASP A 163 -1.50 -9.47 -19.07
N LYS A 164 -0.62 -8.46 -19.07
CA LYS A 164 0.83 -8.65 -18.97
C LYS A 164 1.23 -9.29 -17.64
N ALA A 165 0.63 -8.88 -16.52
CA ALA A 165 0.89 -9.49 -15.22
C ALA A 165 0.44 -10.96 -15.17
N LYS A 166 -0.74 -11.27 -15.73
CA LYS A 166 -1.25 -12.65 -15.82
C LYS A 166 -0.32 -13.56 -16.61
N GLU A 167 0.26 -13.06 -17.69
CA GLU A 167 1.20 -13.80 -18.55
C GLU A 167 2.58 -13.99 -17.89
N ASN A 168 3.08 -12.96 -17.20
CA ASN A 168 4.50 -12.88 -16.87
C ASN A 168 4.83 -13.13 -15.39
N PHE A 169 3.93 -12.83 -14.46
CA PHE A 169 4.23 -12.97 -13.03
C PHE A 169 4.53 -14.45 -12.68
N PRO A 170 5.65 -14.72 -11.99
CA PRO A 170 5.97 -16.08 -11.58
C PRO A 170 4.99 -16.53 -10.51
N LYS A 171 4.95 -17.85 -10.26
CA LYS A 171 4.17 -18.38 -9.15
C LYS A 171 4.65 -17.75 -7.85
N PHE A 172 3.73 -17.21 -7.06
CA PHE A 172 4.05 -16.54 -5.79
C PHE A 172 4.90 -17.41 -4.86
N LYS A 173 4.65 -18.73 -4.85
CA LYS A 173 5.41 -19.70 -4.06
C LYS A 173 6.88 -19.77 -4.49
N ASP A 174 7.18 -19.63 -5.77
CA ASP A 174 8.56 -19.69 -6.26
C ASP A 174 9.34 -18.46 -5.81
N TYR A 175 8.72 -17.28 -5.86
CA TYR A 175 9.28 -16.05 -5.29
C TYR A 175 9.46 -16.16 -3.77
N ALA A 176 8.43 -16.56 -3.03
CA ALA A 176 8.54 -16.71 -1.57
C ALA A 176 9.64 -17.72 -1.17
N ASN A 177 9.79 -18.82 -1.93
CA ASN A 177 10.86 -19.78 -1.73
C ASN A 177 12.26 -19.19 -2.01
N LEU A 178 12.39 -18.35 -3.06
CA LEU A 178 13.64 -17.65 -3.36
C LEU A 178 14.07 -16.77 -2.18
N ILE A 179 13.14 -15.97 -1.65
CA ILE A 179 13.38 -15.08 -0.50
C ILE A 179 13.78 -15.89 0.74
N ASN A 180 13.00 -16.92 1.08
CA ASN A 180 13.25 -17.75 2.27
C ASN A 180 14.60 -18.48 2.21
N LYS A 181 14.96 -19.06 1.04
CA LYS A 181 16.23 -19.78 0.86
C LYS A 181 17.47 -18.88 1.00
N ASN A 182 17.29 -17.57 0.79
CA ASN A 182 18.36 -16.58 0.91
C ASN A 182 18.35 -15.87 2.28
N GLY A 183 17.59 -16.37 3.25
CA GLY A 183 17.63 -15.91 4.64
C GLY A 183 17.11 -14.48 4.85
N LEU A 184 16.29 -13.98 3.92
CA LEU A 184 15.62 -12.69 4.08
C LEU A 184 14.43 -12.80 5.05
N PRO A 185 14.12 -11.74 5.82
CA PRO A 185 12.94 -11.71 6.68
C PRO A 185 11.63 -11.94 5.91
N ALA A 186 10.65 -12.55 6.57
CA ALA A 186 9.39 -12.96 5.95
C ALA A 186 8.59 -11.79 5.34
N PHE A 187 8.80 -10.54 5.76
CA PHE A 187 8.24 -9.35 5.10
C PHE A 187 8.53 -9.36 3.58
N TYR A 188 9.73 -9.76 3.17
CA TYR A 188 10.12 -9.78 1.76
C TYR A 188 9.39 -10.84 0.92
N THR A 189 8.59 -11.71 1.56
CA THR A 189 7.71 -12.67 0.88
C THR A 189 6.27 -12.17 0.72
N CYS A 190 5.94 -10.95 1.14
CA CYS A 190 4.59 -10.42 0.97
C CYS A 190 4.39 -9.81 -0.44
N ASP A 191 3.19 -9.32 -0.69
CA ASP A 191 2.75 -8.71 -1.94
C ASP A 191 3.58 -7.48 -2.34
N GLN A 192 3.90 -6.57 -1.39
CA GLN A 192 4.59 -5.32 -1.69
C GLN A 192 5.99 -5.55 -2.30
N PRO A 193 6.90 -6.35 -1.69
CA PRO A 193 8.19 -6.65 -2.30
C PRO A 193 8.06 -7.51 -3.57
N PHE A 194 7.08 -8.42 -3.63
CA PHE A 194 6.81 -9.19 -4.84
C PHE A 194 6.47 -8.26 -6.01
N LEU A 195 5.47 -7.40 -5.87
CA LEU A 195 5.05 -6.46 -6.90
C LEU A 195 6.20 -5.53 -7.28
N HIS A 196 6.90 -4.97 -6.29
CA HIS A 196 8.06 -4.10 -6.51
C HIS A 196 9.12 -4.78 -7.38
N ALA A 197 9.51 -6.04 -7.12
CA ALA A 197 10.42 -6.73 -8.00
C ALA A 197 9.81 -6.96 -9.40
N MET A 198 8.59 -7.47 -9.47
CA MET A 198 8.02 -7.96 -10.74
C MET A 198 7.72 -6.84 -11.73
N ILE A 199 7.36 -5.62 -11.28
CA ILE A 199 7.14 -4.49 -12.20
C ILE A 199 8.43 -4.14 -12.98
N PHE A 200 9.60 -4.25 -12.35
CA PHE A 200 10.88 -3.97 -13.01
C PHE A 200 11.43 -5.17 -13.77
N VAL A 201 11.32 -6.37 -13.23
CA VAL A 201 11.74 -7.62 -13.89
C VAL A 201 11.06 -7.78 -15.26
N HIS A 202 9.77 -7.46 -15.34
CA HIS A 202 8.98 -7.59 -16.57
C HIS A 202 8.78 -6.26 -17.31
N LYS A 203 9.54 -5.22 -16.95
CA LYS A 203 9.60 -3.93 -17.65
C LYS A 203 8.19 -3.35 -17.90
N PHE A 204 7.40 -3.26 -16.83
CA PHE A 204 6.12 -2.57 -16.90
C PHE A 204 6.32 -1.08 -17.19
N ASP A 205 5.42 -0.52 -17.97
CA ASP A 205 5.30 0.93 -18.06
C ASP A 205 4.59 1.44 -16.80
N ILE A 206 5.32 2.15 -15.94
CA ILE A 206 4.84 2.52 -14.60
C ILE A 206 4.58 4.02 -14.52
N LEU A 207 3.45 4.38 -13.93
CA LEU A 207 3.22 5.69 -13.38
C LEU A 207 3.61 5.67 -11.91
N GLU A 208 4.72 6.32 -11.56
CA GLU A 208 4.96 6.73 -10.16
C GLU A 208 3.91 7.80 -9.84
N MET A 209 2.83 7.40 -9.17
CA MET A 209 1.71 8.27 -8.86
C MET A 209 2.11 9.32 -7.81
N ASP A 210 1.44 10.47 -7.84
CA ASP A 210 1.57 11.45 -6.76
C ASP A 210 1.22 10.78 -5.43
N ASN A 211 2.12 10.91 -4.45
CA ASN A 211 1.97 10.34 -3.12
C ASN A 211 0.77 10.92 -2.36
N GLU A 212 0.13 12.00 -2.85
CA GLU A 212 -1.19 12.45 -2.37
C GLU A 212 -2.30 11.40 -2.56
N TRP A 213 -2.12 10.42 -3.45
CA TRP A 213 -3.02 9.26 -3.61
C TRP A 213 -2.73 8.10 -2.65
N ASN A 214 -1.73 8.20 -1.76
CA ASN A 214 -1.43 7.19 -0.74
C ASN A 214 -0.63 7.82 0.41
N ARG A 215 -1.17 8.85 1.07
CA ARG A 215 -0.50 9.50 2.21
C ARG A 215 -0.60 8.65 3.46
N TYR A 216 0.48 7.96 3.79
CA TYR A 216 0.53 7.14 4.98
C TYR A 216 0.75 7.95 6.25
N ILE A 217 -0.12 7.72 7.23
CA ILE A 217 0.04 8.17 8.61
C ILE A 217 0.66 7.01 9.39
N THR A 218 1.76 7.27 10.08
CA THR A 218 2.47 6.22 10.82
C THR A 218 3.03 6.71 12.16
N TRP A 219 3.58 5.82 12.98
CA TRP A 219 4.31 6.21 14.18
C TRP A 219 5.67 6.82 13.78
N ALA A 220 5.93 8.08 14.16
CA ALA A 220 7.24 8.72 14.00
C ALA A 220 8.23 8.28 15.08
N ASN A 221 7.74 8.12 16.32
CA ASN A 221 8.52 7.57 17.43
C ASN A 221 7.61 6.74 18.34
N LYS A 222 8.21 5.78 19.03
CA LYS A 222 7.55 4.95 20.04
C LYS A 222 7.73 5.51 21.46
N ASN A 223 8.74 6.35 21.70
CA ASN A 223 8.99 6.95 23.00
C ASN A 223 9.68 8.35 22.90
N PRO A 224 8.95 9.47 23.10
CA PRO A 224 7.50 9.52 23.28
C PRO A 224 6.77 9.01 22.03
N LYS A 225 5.54 8.52 22.21
CA LYS A 225 4.71 8.01 21.12
C LYS A 225 4.19 9.20 20.29
N THR A 226 4.71 9.37 19.09
CA THR A 226 4.35 10.50 18.20
C THR A 226 3.97 10.01 16.82
N ILE A 227 3.05 10.72 16.17
CA ILE A 227 2.54 10.41 14.83
C ILE A 227 3.29 11.24 13.78
N CYS A 228 3.73 10.58 12.71
CA CYS A 228 4.02 11.24 11.45
C CYS A 228 2.70 11.39 10.68
N ASP A 229 2.24 12.63 10.56
CA ASP A 229 1.13 13.02 9.69
C ASP A 229 1.69 13.90 8.57
N PRO A 230 2.02 13.32 7.41
CA PRO A 230 2.61 14.04 6.28
C PRO A 230 1.55 14.59 5.32
N ARG A 231 0.25 14.58 5.69
CA ARG A 231 -0.83 15.09 4.84
C ARG A 231 -0.60 16.56 4.51
N THR A 232 -0.98 16.93 3.30
CA THR A 232 -0.96 18.29 2.77
C THR A 232 -2.38 18.71 2.42
N LYS A 233 -2.55 19.95 1.97
CA LYS A 233 -3.84 20.42 1.44
C LYS A 233 -4.27 19.68 0.16
N ASP A 234 -3.34 19.02 -0.52
CA ASP A 234 -3.55 18.38 -1.83
C ASP A 234 -3.80 16.87 -1.67
N THR A 235 -3.73 16.34 -0.44
CA THR A 235 -3.99 14.94 -0.10
C THR A 235 -5.35 14.48 -0.60
N LYS A 236 -5.37 13.28 -1.17
CA LYS A 236 -6.55 12.66 -1.77
C LYS A 236 -6.93 11.42 -0.99
N PHE A 237 -5.98 10.50 -0.84
CA PHE A 237 -6.16 9.31 -0.01
C PHE A 237 -5.21 9.32 1.18
N VAL A 238 -5.73 8.87 2.32
CA VAL A 238 -5.02 8.67 3.57
C VAL A 238 -4.93 7.18 3.84
N HIS A 239 -3.71 6.71 4.12
CA HIS A 239 -3.42 5.35 4.51
C HIS A 239 -3.10 5.32 6.00
N ILE A 240 -3.98 4.74 6.81
CA ILE A 240 -3.85 4.73 8.28
C ILE A 240 -2.92 3.57 8.70
N MET A 241 -1.63 3.74 8.41
CA MET A 241 -0.60 2.70 8.49
C MET A 241 0.21 2.76 9.80
N PHE A 242 -0.47 2.60 10.95
CA PHE A 242 0.20 2.47 12.24
C PHE A 242 -0.30 1.28 13.05
N ARG A 243 0.63 0.67 13.80
CA ARG A 243 0.33 -0.53 14.59
C ARG A 243 -0.82 -0.26 15.55
N SER A 244 -1.80 -1.16 15.54
CA SER A 244 -3.01 -1.13 16.37
C SER A 244 -4.09 -0.12 15.93
N ALA A 245 -3.93 0.53 14.77
CA ALA A 245 -4.99 1.35 14.17
C ALA A 245 -6.28 0.53 14.00
N ASP A 246 -6.15 -0.73 13.65
CA ASP A 246 -7.23 -1.70 13.49
C ASP A 246 -8.10 -1.94 14.74
N ASN A 247 -7.69 -1.47 15.92
CA ASN A 247 -8.48 -1.53 17.15
C ASN A 247 -9.23 -0.22 17.46
N LEU A 248 -9.09 0.81 16.62
CA LEU A 248 -9.84 2.05 16.74
C LEU A 248 -11.22 1.92 16.07
N SER A 249 -12.19 2.71 16.52
CA SER A 249 -13.54 2.68 15.96
C SER A 249 -13.59 3.23 14.53
N ALA A 250 -14.69 2.97 13.83
CA ALA A 250 -14.96 3.57 12.53
C ALA A 250 -14.97 5.12 12.59
N GLU A 251 -15.58 5.68 13.65
CA GLU A 251 -15.59 7.14 13.88
C GLU A 251 -14.17 7.70 14.01
N GLN A 252 -13.29 7.01 14.75
CA GLN A 252 -11.91 7.45 14.91
C GLN A 252 -11.14 7.41 13.58
N HIS A 253 -11.33 6.40 12.74
CA HIS A 253 -10.70 6.37 11.41
C HIS A 253 -11.17 7.52 10.54
N ASN A 254 -12.47 7.85 10.55
CA ASN A 254 -12.98 9.01 9.83
C ASN A 254 -12.35 10.32 10.34
N LYS A 255 -12.17 10.47 11.66
CA LYS A 255 -11.46 11.63 12.23
C LYS A 255 -9.99 11.65 11.81
N ILE A 256 -9.30 10.51 11.83
CA ILE A 256 -7.90 10.42 11.41
C ILE A 256 -7.75 10.81 9.92
N ALA A 257 -8.64 10.32 9.06
CA ALA A 257 -8.61 10.61 7.64
C ALA A 257 -8.88 12.10 7.35
N ASN A 258 -9.84 12.73 8.03
CA ASN A 258 -10.39 14.02 7.61
C ASN A 258 -10.06 15.22 8.52
N LEU A 259 -9.72 15.00 9.79
CA LEU A 259 -9.53 16.06 10.78
C LEU A 259 -8.05 16.24 11.15
N PRO A 260 -7.68 17.39 11.74
CA PRO A 260 -6.37 17.57 12.35
C PRO A 260 -6.21 16.70 13.61
N ILE A 261 -4.96 16.38 13.96
CA ILE A 261 -4.60 15.39 14.98
C ILE A 261 -5.15 15.68 16.37
N GLU A 262 -5.38 16.95 16.69
CA GLU A 262 -5.94 17.42 17.95
C GLU A 262 -7.39 16.94 18.16
N GLU A 263 -8.08 16.58 17.08
CA GLU A 263 -9.48 16.15 17.07
C GLU A 263 -9.63 14.62 16.99
N TRP A 264 -8.54 13.87 16.85
CA TRP A 264 -8.59 12.40 16.72
C TRP A 264 -8.95 11.69 18.04
N GLY A 265 -8.83 12.40 19.17
CA GLY A 265 -9.08 11.85 20.49
C GLY A 265 -7.87 11.12 21.06
N VAL A 266 -8.07 9.87 21.48
CA VAL A 266 -7.05 9.05 22.15
C VAL A 266 -6.83 7.75 21.40
N ASP A 267 -5.65 7.17 21.54
CA ASP A 267 -5.32 5.86 21.02
C ASP A 267 -5.95 4.72 21.85
N LYS A 268 -5.65 3.47 21.47
CA LYS A 268 -6.17 2.28 22.16
C LYS A 268 -5.77 2.17 23.64
N ASP A 269 -4.71 2.87 24.05
CA ASP A 269 -4.16 2.85 25.41
C ASP A 269 -4.69 4.04 26.24
N GLY A 270 -5.51 4.91 25.63
CA GLY A 270 -6.07 6.10 26.26
C GLY A 270 -5.17 7.34 26.17
N ASP A 271 -4.05 7.25 25.45
CA ASP A 271 -3.11 8.36 25.29
C ASP A 271 -3.55 9.26 24.13
N LYS A 272 -3.39 10.57 24.28
CA LYS A 272 -3.64 11.52 23.19
C LYS A 272 -2.66 11.29 22.05
N PHE A 273 -3.14 11.43 20.82
CA PHE A 273 -2.25 11.52 19.68
C PHE A 273 -1.46 12.83 19.73
N ILE A 274 -0.15 12.74 19.50
CA ILE A 274 0.77 13.87 19.48
C ILE A 274 1.49 13.88 18.14
N ARG A 275 1.47 15.02 17.44
CA ARG A 275 2.21 15.16 16.19
C ARG A 275 3.71 15.16 16.47
N GLY A 276 4.44 14.35 15.73
CA GLY A 276 5.89 14.35 15.69
C GLY A 276 6.41 14.80 14.34
N ASP A 277 7.63 15.31 14.34
CA ASP A 277 8.40 15.42 13.11
C ASP A 277 8.58 14.03 12.49
N CYS A 278 8.31 13.87 11.20
CA CYS A 278 8.27 12.56 10.56
C CYS A 278 9.62 11.84 10.50
N LEU A 279 10.75 12.54 10.62
CA LEU A 279 12.09 11.97 10.51
C LEU A 279 12.76 11.73 11.87
N THR A 280 12.50 12.61 12.83
CA THR A 280 13.11 12.60 14.16
C THR A 280 12.16 12.09 15.23
N GLY A 281 10.85 12.17 14.97
CA GLY A 281 9.79 11.85 15.93
C GLY A 281 9.72 12.79 17.12
N ALA A 282 10.47 13.89 17.11
CA ALA A 282 10.40 14.92 18.13
C ALA A 282 8.98 15.53 18.12
N PRO A 283 8.34 15.70 19.30
CA PRO A 283 7.03 16.33 19.38
C PRO A 283 7.06 17.73 18.74
N LEU A 284 6.11 17.99 17.86
CA LEU A 284 5.87 19.32 17.32
C LEU A 284 4.98 20.08 18.31
N LYS A 285 5.28 21.36 18.50
CA LYS A 285 4.51 22.27 19.36
C LYS A 285 3.35 22.89 18.61
#